data_AF-A0A9N9P363-F1
#
_entry.id   AF-A0A9N9P363-F1
#
_cell.length_a   1.000
_cell.length_b   1.000
_cell.length_c   1.000
_cell.angle_alpha   90.00
_cell.angle_beta   90.00
_cell.angle_gamma   90.00
#
_symmetry.space_group_name_H-M   'P 1'
#
loop_
_entity.id
_entity.type
_entity.pdbx_description
1 polymer ?
#
loop_
_entity_poly.entity_id
_entity_poly.type
_entity_poly.pdbx_seq_one_letter_code
_entity_poly.pdbx_strand_id
1 'polypeptide(L)'
;HIYVINLEYRIDRRKRMEALGDYLGLDLDFFKAVSQYDSVALSRLNESDLGAGVKGCYLSHYEILESIVENGYESALIFEDDVDIELNITDIMTEVHHNLPDDWDLLYLGDCAERDSKYIETNLTVHVLHKSGFAQCLHGYAVTAKGARKLIEKLNIDKPENHVDMDIPNLVVSGEITGYSIHPQIVVQFKGVNDKSDVSPGYVGGTYPLMNSTLLFLGYDPNNSNDPI
;
A
#
# COMPACT_ATOMS: atom_id res chain seq x y z
N HIS A 1 5.31 0.93 13.12
CA HIS A 1 5.17 -0.51 12.79
C HIS A 1 5.19 -0.69 11.28
N ILE A 2 5.58 -1.86 10.75
CA ILE A 2 5.57 -2.13 9.30
C ILE A 2 4.78 -3.40 9.04
N TYR A 3 3.63 -3.28 8.37
CA TYR A 3 2.81 -4.41 7.97
C TYR A 3 3.04 -4.79 6.51
N VAL A 4 2.92 -6.09 6.23
CA VAL A 4 2.76 -6.63 4.87
C VAL A 4 1.46 -7.42 4.80
N ILE A 5 0.51 -6.98 3.97
CA ILE A 5 -0.73 -7.70 3.67
C ILE A 5 -0.37 -8.88 2.76
N ASN A 6 -0.51 -10.10 3.28
CA ASN A 6 -0.17 -11.30 2.52
C ASN A 6 -1.29 -12.34 2.63
N LEU A 7 -1.66 -12.90 1.48
CA LEU A 7 -2.50 -14.09 1.43
C LEU A 7 -1.64 -15.29 1.86
N GLU A 8 -2.08 -16.08 2.85
CA GLU A 8 -1.27 -17.18 3.41
C GLU A 8 -0.80 -18.21 2.37
N TYR A 9 -1.54 -18.37 1.27
CA TYR A 9 -1.16 -19.27 0.18
C TYR A 9 -0.13 -18.66 -0.79
N ARG A 10 0.11 -17.35 -0.76
CA ARG A 10 1.13 -16.63 -1.55
C ARG A 10 2.49 -16.69 -0.86
N ILE A 11 2.97 -17.92 -0.68
CA ILE A 11 4.28 -18.23 -0.09
C ILE A 11 5.42 -17.68 -0.96
N ASP A 12 5.19 -17.63 -2.27
CA ASP A 12 6.07 -17.02 -3.27
C ASP A 12 6.34 -15.54 -2.95
N ARG A 13 5.26 -14.76 -2.81
CA ARG A 13 5.32 -13.34 -2.49
C ARG A 13 5.88 -13.09 -1.11
N ARG A 14 5.49 -13.90 -0.12
CA ARG A 14 6.03 -13.84 1.23
C ARG A 14 7.55 -13.97 1.24
N LYS A 15 8.11 -15.01 0.60
CA LYS A 15 9.57 -15.22 0.52
C LYS A 15 10.29 -14.04 -0.13
N ARG A 16 9.70 -13.47 -1.18
CA ARG A 16 10.23 -12.30 -1.87
C ARG A 16 10.24 -11.07 -0.95
N MET A 17 9.15 -10.84 -0.23
CA MET A 17 9.05 -9.75 0.76
C MET A 17 10.00 -9.96 1.95
N GLU A 18 10.18 -11.20 2.43
CA GLU A 18 11.16 -11.55 3.46
C GLU A 18 12.59 -11.24 2.99
N ALA A 19 12.98 -11.66 1.78
CA ALA A 19 14.30 -11.35 1.22
C ALA A 19 14.53 -9.83 1.04
N LEU A 20 13.50 -9.11 0.59
CA LEU A 20 13.51 -7.66 0.47
C LEU A 20 13.66 -6.98 1.85
N GLY A 21 12.87 -7.39 2.84
CA GLY A 21 12.91 -6.86 4.20
C GLY A 21 14.26 -7.11 4.87
N ASP A 22 14.78 -8.33 4.79
CA ASP A 22 16.09 -8.72 5.32
C ASP A 22 17.21 -7.86 4.72
N TYR A 23 17.17 -7.64 3.41
CA TYR A 23 18.18 -6.84 2.72
C TYR A 23 18.12 -5.35 3.11
N LEU A 24 16.90 -4.80 3.23
CA LEU A 24 16.68 -3.39 3.60
C LEU A 24 16.76 -3.14 5.12
N GLY A 25 16.86 -4.20 5.93
CA GLY A 25 16.82 -4.11 7.39
C GLY A 25 15.46 -3.67 7.94
N LEU A 26 14.37 -4.02 7.26
CA LEU A 26 13.00 -3.74 7.68
C LEU A 26 12.44 -4.92 8.50
N ASP A 27 11.96 -4.64 9.70
CA ASP A 27 11.23 -5.62 10.52
C ASP A 27 9.78 -5.70 10.02
N LEU A 28 9.51 -6.66 9.15
CA LEU A 28 8.22 -6.83 8.48
C LEU A 28 7.29 -7.74 9.29
N ASP A 29 6.11 -7.22 9.63
CA ASP A 29 5.02 -7.99 10.24
C ASP A 29 4.00 -8.42 9.19
N PHE A 30 3.91 -9.72 8.94
CA PHE A 30 3.01 -10.27 7.93
C PHE A 30 1.58 -10.39 8.49
N PHE A 31 0.71 -9.48 8.05
CA PHE A 31 -0.70 -9.50 8.34
C PHE A 31 -1.44 -10.45 7.38
N LYS A 32 -2.21 -11.38 7.94
CA LYS A 32 -3.00 -12.34 7.17
C LYS A 32 -4.11 -11.61 6.41
N ALA A 33 -4.00 -11.55 5.09
CA ALA A 33 -5.03 -10.98 4.23
C ALA A 33 -6.30 -11.86 4.24
N VAL A 34 -7.45 -11.21 4.13
CA VAL A 34 -8.73 -11.87 3.90
C VAL A 34 -8.79 -12.39 2.47
N SER A 35 -8.82 -13.71 2.33
CA SER A 35 -8.88 -14.37 1.03
C SER A 35 -10.28 -14.27 0.41
N GLN A 36 -10.33 -14.23 -0.93
CA GLN A 36 -11.57 -14.40 -1.69
C GLN A 36 -12.32 -15.72 -1.40
N TYR A 37 -11.66 -16.70 -0.76
CA TYR A 37 -12.25 -17.97 -0.36
C TYR A 37 -12.78 -17.99 1.08
N ASP A 38 -12.57 -16.92 1.87
CA ASP A 38 -13.02 -16.82 3.25
C ASP A 38 -14.48 -16.33 3.31
N SER A 39 -15.43 -17.23 3.08
CA SER A 39 -16.85 -16.89 3.08
C SER A 39 -17.37 -16.33 4.41
N VAL A 40 -16.71 -16.64 5.52
CA VAL A 40 -17.09 -16.14 6.85
C VAL A 40 -16.69 -14.68 6.98
N ALA A 41 -15.43 -14.34 6.70
CA ALA A 41 -14.97 -12.95 6.74
C ALA A 41 -15.71 -12.09 5.72
N LEU A 42 -15.85 -12.58 4.49
CA LEU A 42 -16.53 -11.85 3.41
C LEU A 42 -18.02 -11.59 3.69
N SER A 43 -18.64 -12.35 4.60
CA SER A 43 -20.04 -12.15 4.97
C SER A 43 -20.31 -10.80 5.65
N ARG A 44 -19.26 -10.15 6.18
CA ARG A 44 -19.30 -8.77 6.70
C ARG A 44 -19.74 -7.77 5.64
N LEU A 45 -19.39 -8.01 4.37
CA LEU A 45 -19.67 -7.14 3.21
C LEU A 45 -20.76 -7.74 2.31
N ASN A 46 -21.72 -8.48 2.88
CA ASN A 46 -22.72 -9.21 2.09
C ASN A 46 -23.67 -8.30 1.30
N GLU A 47 -23.87 -7.05 1.73
CA GLU A 47 -24.74 -6.10 1.01
C GLU A 47 -24.05 -5.43 -0.19
N SER A 48 -22.73 -5.59 -0.31
CA SER A 48 -21.95 -5.05 -1.43
C SER A 48 -21.99 -5.98 -2.65
N ASP A 49 -22.08 -5.41 -3.84
CA ASP A 49 -22.03 -6.12 -5.12
C ASP A 49 -20.58 -6.37 -5.62
N LEU A 50 -19.57 -5.98 -4.84
CA LEU A 50 -18.16 -6.15 -5.22
C LEU A 50 -17.75 -7.63 -5.30
N GLY A 51 -16.77 -7.93 -6.15
CA GLY A 51 -16.20 -9.26 -6.28
C GLY A 51 -15.49 -9.72 -4.99
N ALA A 52 -15.41 -11.04 -4.76
CA ALA A 52 -14.84 -11.60 -3.53
C ALA A 52 -13.39 -11.17 -3.27
N GLY A 53 -12.55 -11.09 -4.31
CA GLY A 53 -11.17 -10.57 -4.18
C GLY A 53 -11.11 -9.11 -3.75
N VAL A 54 -12.01 -8.27 -4.29
CA VAL A 54 -12.11 -6.85 -3.93
C VAL A 54 -12.58 -6.69 -2.48
N LYS A 55 -13.60 -7.46 -2.08
CA LYS A 55 -14.07 -7.49 -0.69
C LYS A 55 -12.97 -7.94 0.28
N GLY A 56 -12.19 -8.95 -0.10
CA GLY A 56 -11.05 -9.44 0.68
C GLY A 56 -9.96 -8.37 0.84
N CYS A 57 -9.60 -7.69 -0.25
CA CYS A 57 -8.69 -6.54 -0.21
C CYS A 57 -9.22 -5.43 0.72
N TYR A 58 -10.49 -5.02 0.55
CA TYR A 58 -11.13 -4.00 1.38
C TYR A 58 -11.06 -4.34 2.88
N LEU A 59 -11.45 -5.56 3.24
CA LEU A 59 -11.39 -6.04 4.63
C LEU A 59 -9.96 -6.11 5.16
N SER A 60 -9.00 -6.56 4.36
CA SER A 60 -7.60 -6.66 4.79
C SER A 60 -7.03 -5.29 5.18
N HIS A 61 -7.29 -4.26 4.38
CA HIS A 61 -6.88 -2.90 4.73
C HIS A 61 -7.62 -2.39 5.97
N TYR A 62 -8.94 -2.62 6.06
CA TYR A 62 -9.73 -2.18 7.22
C TYR A 62 -9.25 -2.82 8.53
N GLU A 63 -9.01 -4.13 8.55
CA GLU A 63 -8.54 -4.86 9.73
C GLU A 63 -7.13 -4.44 10.16
N ILE A 64 -6.25 -4.05 9.23
CA ILE A 64 -4.98 -3.42 9.57
C ILE A 64 -5.18 -2.07 10.26
N LEU A 65 -6.11 -1.24 9.78
CA LEU A 65 -6.40 0.04 10.42
C LEU A 65 -6.90 -0.18 11.86
N GLU A 66 -7.78 -1.17 12.07
CA GLU A 66 -8.22 -1.58 13.41
C GLU A 66 -7.02 -2.02 14.27
N SER A 67 -6.15 -2.88 13.73
CA SER A 67 -4.94 -3.38 14.41
C SER A 67 -4.00 -2.24 14.84
N ILE A 68 -3.82 -1.21 14.02
CA ILE A 68 -3.01 -0.02 14.36
C ILE A 68 -3.55 0.66 15.61
N VAL A 69 -4.87 0.84 15.67
CA VAL A 69 -5.54 1.51 16.80
C VAL A 69 -5.51 0.64 18.05
N GLU A 70 -5.79 -0.66 17.92
CA GLU A 70 -5.83 -1.62 19.03
C GLU A 70 -4.46 -1.82 19.68
N ASN A 71 -3.39 -1.87 18.88
CA ASN A 71 -2.02 -2.03 19.38
C ASN A 71 -1.39 -0.70 19.83
N GLY A 72 -2.08 0.43 19.64
CA GLY A 72 -1.60 1.74 20.08
C GLY A 72 -0.39 2.27 19.31
N TYR A 73 -0.20 1.85 18.05
CA TYR A 73 0.86 2.39 17.21
C TYR A 73 0.56 3.85 16.83
N GLU A 74 1.56 4.73 16.94
CA GLU A 74 1.40 6.14 16.54
C GLU A 74 1.24 6.29 15.02
N SER A 75 1.94 5.45 14.26
CA SER A 75 1.83 5.32 12.82
C SER A 75 2.31 3.94 12.36
N ALA A 76 1.89 3.55 11.17
CA ALA A 76 2.37 2.34 10.52
C ALA A 76 2.61 2.56 9.03
N LEU A 77 3.58 1.81 8.50
CA LEU A 77 3.79 1.55 7.08
C LEU A 77 3.03 0.27 6.72
N ILE A 78 2.38 0.25 5.56
CA ILE A 78 1.56 -0.85 5.09
C ILE A 78 1.96 -1.11 3.64
N PHE A 79 2.37 -2.35 3.37
CA PHE A 79 2.67 -2.84 2.03
C PHE A 79 1.71 -3.97 1.64
N GLU A 80 1.36 -4.06 0.36
CA GLU A 80 0.89 -5.31 -0.23
C GLU A 80 2.10 -6.24 -0.50
N ASP A 81 1.86 -7.53 -0.68
CA ASP A 81 2.92 -8.54 -0.85
C ASP A 81 3.56 -8.59 -2.26
N ASP A 82 3.08 -7.77 -3.19
CA ASP A 82 3.60 -7.62 -4.54
C ASP A 82 4.21 -6.24 -4.81
N VAL A 83 5.02 -5.75 -3.88
CA VAL A 83 5.79 -4.53 -4.06
C VAL A 83 7.27 -4.75 -4.30
N ASP A 84 7.87 -3.78 -4.98
CA ASP A 84 9.30 -3.48 -4.95
C ASP A 84 9.51 -2.12 -4.25
N ILE A 85 10.68 -1.93 -3.65
CA ILE A 85 10.99 -0.78 -2.79
C ILE A 85 12.37 -0.21 -3.18
N GLU A 86 12.55 1.11 -3.09
CA GLU A 86 13.86 1.75 -3.27
C GLU A 86 14.91 1.19 -2.32
N LEU A 87 16.11 0.94 -2.84
CA LEU A 87 17.24 0.38 -2.09
C LEU A 87 17.63 1.19 -0.84
N ASN A 88 17.40 2.50 -0.85
CA ASN A 88 17.73 3.44 0.23
C ASN A 88 16.49 3.94 0.97
N ILE A 89 15.43 3.12 1.09
CA ILE A 89 14.15 3.49 1.68
C ILE A 89 14.27 4.14 3.07
N THR A 90 15.16 3.67 3.93
CA THR A 90 15.32 4.20 5.30
C THR A 90 15.82 5.65 5.29
N ASP A 91 16.78 5.98 4.42
CA ASP A 91 17.27 7.34 4.27
C ASP A 91 16.18 8.25 3.70
N ILE A 92 15.48 7.79 2.64
CA ILE A 92 14.41 8.55 2.01
C ILE A 92 13.28 8.82 3.02
N MET A 93 12.81 7.80 3.73
CA MET A 93 11.74 7.94 4.71
C MET A 93 12.15 8.80 5.90
N THR A 94 13.42 8.77 6.29
CA THR A 94 13.96 9.69 7.30
C THR A 94 13.82 11.13 6.81
N GLU A 95 14.29 11.46 5.61
CA GLU A 95 14.19 12.81 5.07
C GLU A 95 12.74 13.26 4.85
N VAL A 96 11.91 12.38 4.29
CA VAL A 96 10.48 12.62 4.07
C VAL A 96 9.77 12.92 5.39
N HIS A 97 9.99 12.10 6.43
CA HIS A 97 9.36 12.30 7.72
C HIS A 97 9.71 13.66 8.35
N HIS A 98 10.96 14.12 8.22
CA HIS A 98 11.37 15.45 8.72
C HIS A 98 10.69 16.62 8.00
N ASN A 99 10.23 16.43 6.76
CA ASN A 99 9.58 17.47 5.96
C ASN A 99 8.05 17.30 5.89
N LEU A 100 7.50 16.23 6.47
CA LEU A 100 6.09 15.94 6.43
C LEU A 100 5.33 16.89 7.38
N PRO A 101 4.25 17.55 6.94
CA PRO A 101 3.48 18.41 7.82
C PRO A 101 2.85 17.66 8.99
N ASP A 102 2.86 18.25 10.19
CA ASP A 102 2.38 17.60 11.44
C ASP A 102 0.92 17.13 11.40
N ASP A 103 0.09 17.69 10.51
CA ASP A 103 -1.32 17.37 10.40
C ASP A 103 -1.64 16.17 9.49
N TRP A 104 -0.61 15.50 8.94
CA TRP A 104 -0.75 14.36 8.05
C TRP A 104 -1.55 13.21 8.69
N ASP A 105 -2.45 12.65 7.88
CA ASP A 105 -3.21 11.46 8.22
C ASP A 105 -2.70 10.26 7.42
N LEU A 106 -2.34 10.49 6.14
CA LEU A 106 -1.98 9.48 5.15
C LEU A 106 -0.81 9.96 4.28
N LEU A 107 0.13 9.07 3.98
CA LEU A 107 1.24 9.30 3.06
C LEU A 107 1.32 8.15 2.05
N TYR A 108 1.13 8.43 0.77
CA TYR A 108 1.36 7.46 -0.31
C TYR A 108 2.85 7.37 -0.62
N LEU A 109 3.42 6.16 -0.50
CA LEU A 109 4.81 5.88 -0.92
C LEU A 109 4.87 5.46 -2.39
N GLY A 110 3.74 4.97 -2.90
CA GLY A 110 3.49 4.68 -4.29
C GLY A 110 2.02 4.82 -4.63
N ASP A 111 1.75 5.00 -5.92
CA ASP A 111 0.40 5.11 -6.48
C ASP A 111 0.42 4.57 -7.92
N CYS A 112 -0.74 4.26 -8.48
CA CYS A 112 -0.83 3.84 -9.88
C CYS A 112 -1.44 4.89 -10.81
N ALA A 113 -1.95 5.99 -10.25
CA ALA A 113 -2.56 7.09 -10.99
C ALA A 113 -2.90 8.27 -10.07
N GLU A 114 -1.93 9.13 -9.76
CA GLU A 114 -2.18 10.38 -9.05
C GLU A 114 -2.66 11.53 -9.96
N ARG A 115 -3.67 12.25 -9.48
CA ARG A 115 -4.21 13.47 -10.12
C ARG A 115 -4.33 14.60 -9.10
N ASP A 116 -4.22 15.84 -9.59
CA ASP A 116 -4.45 17.07 -8.82
C ASP A 116 -3.57 17.25 -7.56
N SER A 117 -2.40 16.58 -7.52
CA SER A 117 -1.43 16.78 -6.45
C SER A 117 -0.73 18.13 -6.58
N LYS A 118 -0.28 18.67 -5.45
CA LYS A 118 0.37 19.98 -5.39
C LYS A 118 1.73 19.84 -4.71
N TYR A 119 2.78 20.23 -5.42
CA TYR A 119 4.14 20.25 -4.87
C TYR A 119 4.19 21.05 -3.57
N ILE A 120 4.92 20.52 -2.59
CA ILE A 120 5.24 21.19 -1.33
C ILE A 120 6.71 21.55 -1.37
N GLU A 121 7.00 22.83 -1.16
CA GLU A 121 8.38 23.28 -1.07
C GLU A 121 9.04 22.69 0.17
N THR A 122 10.06 21.86 -0.07
CA THR A 122 10.86 21.19 0.95
C THR A 122 12.33 21.24 0.53
N ASN A 123 13.24 20.80 1.40
CA ASN A 123 14.65 20.65 1.03
C ASN A 123 14.93 19.34 0.26
N LEU A 124 13.90 18.53 -0.01
CA LEU A 124 14.01 17.29 -0.76
C LEU A 124 14.27 17.60 -2.24
N THR A 125 15.21 16.88 -2.86
CA THR A 125 15.61 17.14 -4.25
C THR A 125 15.32 16.00 -5.21
N VAL A 126 15.14 14.79 -4.68
CA VAL A 126 14.89 13.58 -5.47
C VAL A 126 13.46 13.14 -5.27
N HIS A 127 13.12 12.63 -4.08
CA HIS A 127 11.79 12.20 -3.71
C HIS A 127 11.07 13.34 -2.99
N VAL A 128 10.36 14.16 -3.75
CA VAL A 128 9.69 15.37 -3.25
C VAL A 128 8.29 15.07 -2.72
N LEU A 129 7.89 15.87 -1.73
CA LEU A 129 6.56 15.78 -1.14
C LEU A 129 5.54 16.58 -1.93
N HIS A 130 4.36 15.99 -2.10
CA HIS A 130 3.19 16.63 -2.65
C HIS A 130 2.05 16.54 -1.64
N LYS A 131 1.22 17.58 -1.57
CA LYS A 131 -0.12 17.45 -1.02
C LYS A 131 -0.90 16.60 -2.01
N SER A 132 -1.37 15.45 -1.55
CA SER A 132 -2.00 14.48 -2.43
C SER A 132 -3.37 15.00 -2.89
N GLY A 133 -3.72 14.66 -4.12
CA GLY A 133 -5.05 14.87 -4.67
C GLY A 133 -5.82 13.55 -4.68
N PHE A 134 -5.81 12.88 -5.82
CA PHE A 134 -6.44 11.58 -6.01
C PHE A 134 -5.40 10.54 -6.44
N ALA A 135 -4.66 9.97 -5.48
CA ALA A 135 -3.67 8.92 -5.69
C ALA A 135 -4.30 7.53 -5.57
N GLN A 136 -4.40 6.78 -6.66
CA GLN A 136 -4.98 5.42 -6.67
C GLN A 136 -3.97 4.34 -6.30
N CYS A 137 -4.48 3.15 -5.97
CA CYS A 137 -3.75 2.00 -5.44
C CYS A 137 -3.27 2.22 -3.99
N LEU A 138 -3.15 1.11 -3.24
CA LEU A 138 -2.73 1.11 -1.83
C LEU A 138 -1.59 0.12 -1.58
N HIS A 139 -0.81 -0.19 -2.61
CA HIS A 139 0.28 -1.16 -2.54
C HIS A 139 1.38 -0.74 -1.57
N GLY A 140 1.56 0.57 -1.31
CA GLY A 140 2.47 1.07 -0.28
C GLY A 140 2.07 2.44 0.25
N TYR A 141 1.71 2.51 1.53
CA TYR A 141 1.34 3.77 2.20
C TYR A 141 1.67 3.74 3.69
N ALA A 142 1.78 4.93 4.28
CA ALA A 142 1.85 5.12 5.72
C ALA A 142 0.60 5.84 6.22
N VAL A 143 0.19 5.55 7.45
CA VAL A 143 -0.98 6.16 8.08
C VAL A 143 -0.71 6.41 9.57
N THR A 144 -1.17 7.54 10.09
CA THR A 144 -1.12 7.81 11.54
C THR A 144 -2.26 7.11 12.27
N ALA A 145 -2.15 6.94 13.59
CA ALA A 145 -3.26 6.46 14.42
C ALA A 145 -4.52 7.33 14.28
N LYS A 146 -4.34 8.64 14.10
CA LYS A 146 -5.41 9.61 13.83
C LYS A 146 -6.04 9.34 12.46
N GLY A 147 -5.22 9.19 11.42
CA GLY A 147 -5.68 8.84 10.08
C GLY A 147 -6.43 7.51 10.05
N ALA A 148 -5.90 6.48 10.73
CA ALA A 148 -6.54 5.17 10.84
C ALA A 148 -7.93 5.26 11.47
N ARG A 149 -8.08 5.99 12.59
CA ARG A 149 -9.40 6.21 13.22
C ARG A 149 -10.38 6.92 12.28
N LYS A 150 -9.93 7.95 11.56
CA LYS A 150 -10.77 8.64 10.57
C LYS A 150 -11.20 7.69 9.45
N LEU A 151 -10.28 6.89 8.92
CA LEU A 151 -10.58 5.93 7.86
C LEU A 151 -11.58 4.87 8.34
N ILE A 152 -11.38 4.30 9.54
CA ILE A 152 -12.32 3.33 10.14
C ILE A 152 -13.73 3.91 10.27
N GLU A 153 -13.86 5.19 10.65
CA GLU A 153 -15.15 5.89 10.78
C GLU A 153 -15.83 6.14 9.43
N LYS A 154 -15.05 6.39 8.37
CA LYS A 154 -15.55 6.84 7.06
C LYS A 154 -15.72 5.72 6.04
N LEU A 155 -14.95 4.64 6.14
CA LEU A 155 -15.04 3.49 5.25
C LEU A 155 -16.31 2.70 5.57
N ASN A 156 -17.08 2.37 4.53
CA ASN A 156 -18.32 1.62 4.69
C ASN A 156 -18.04 0.13 4.53
N ILE A 157 -17.89 -0.58 5.65
CA ILE A 157 -17.68 -2.03 5.65
C ILE A 157 -18.96 -2.85 5.52
N ASP A 158 -20.15 -2.25 5.72
CA ASP A 158 -21.40 -2.98 5.56
C ASP A 158 -21.74 -3.13 4.06
N LYS A 159 -21.53 -2.04 3.32
CA LYS A 159 -21.86 -1.94 1.90
C LYS A 159 -20.89 -1.05 1.12
N PRO A 160 -19.63 -1.46 0.93
CA PRO A 160 -18.73 -0.71 0.07
C PRO A 160 -19.22 -0.74 -1.39
N GLU A 161 -19.30 0.43 -2.02
CA GLU A 161 -19.73 0.59 -3.41
C GLU A 161 -18.54 0.66 -4.38
N ASN A 162 -17.34 0.99 -3.89
CA ASN A 162 -16.10 1.01 -4.67
C ASN A 162 -15.00 0.19 -4.00
N HIS A 163 -13.89 0.02 -4.72
CA HIS A 163 -12.67 -0.53 -4.15
C HIS A 163 -12.10 0.42 -3.08
N VAL A 164 -11.40 -0.14 -2.09
CA VAL A 164 -10.78 0.65 -1.00
C VAL A 164 -9.75 1.66 -1.53
N ASP A 165 -9.05 1.31 -2.61
CA ASP A 165 -8.09 2.16 -3.33
C ASP A 165 -8.75 3.27 -4.18
N MET A 166 -10.07 3.38 -4.14
CA MET A 166 -10.86 4.49 -4.68
C MET A 166 -11.57 5.27 -3.58
N ASP A 167 -12.04 4.59 -2.52
CA ASP A 167 -12.68 5.23 -1.37
C ASP A 167 -11.71 6.10 -0.58
N ILE A 168 -10.49 5.62 -0.28
CA ILE A 168 -9.51 6.41 0.48
C ILE A 168 -9.11 7.70 -0.27
N PRO A 169 -8.79 7.68 -1.58
CA PRO A 169 -8.49 8.90 -2.33
C PRO A 169 -9.68 9.87 -2.40
N ASN A 170 -10.92 9.37 -2.46
CA ASN A 170 -12.10 10.24 -2.38
C ASN A 170 -12.16 11.01 -1.04
N LEU A 171 -11.76 10.38 0.07
CA LEU A 171 -11.67 11.03 1.38
C LEU A 171 -10.53 12.06 1.46
N VAL A 172 -9.45 11.86 0.69
CA VAL A 172 -8.39 12.87 0.54
C VAL A 172 -8.91 14.08 -0.23
N VAL A 173 -9.58 13.85 -1.37
CA VAL A 173 -10.16 14.91 -2.20
C VAL A 173 -11.22 15.73 -1.45
N SER A 174 -12.04 15.09 -0.63
CA SER A 174 -13.06 15.77 0.17
C SER A 174 -12.48 16.56 1.36
N GLY A 175 -11.22 16.31 1.72
CA GLY A 175 -10.53 16.95 2.84
C GLY A 175 -10.79 16.30 4.20
N GLU A 176 -11.46 15.14 4.24
CA GLU A 176 -11.65 14.37 5.47
C GLU A 176 -10.34 13.72 5.95
N ILE A 177 -9.47 13.35 5.01
CA ILE A 177 -8.13 12.83 5.23
C ILE A 177 -7.09 13.82 4.70
N THR A 178 -6.15 14.25 5.55
CA THR A 178 -4.99 15.04 5.10
C THR A 178 -3.96 14.08 4.48
N GLY A 179 -3.99 13.96 3.16
CA GLY A 179 -3.10 13.08 2.39
C GLY A 179 -1.89 13.79 1.77
N TYR A 180 -0.75 13.11 1.78
CA TYR A 180 0.48 13.49 1.08
C TYR A 180 0.97 12.34 0.19
N SER A 181 1.79 12.64 -0.81
CA SER A 181 2.38 11.64 -1.71
C SER A 181 3.85 11.96 -1.98
N ILE A 182 4.63 10.93 -2.31
CA ILE A 182 6.05 11.04 -2.64
C ILE A 182 6.23 10.88 -4.15
N HIS A 183 6.92 11.83 -4.79
CA HIS A 183 7.25 11.78 -6.22
C HIS A 183 8.72 12.12 -6.49
N PRO A 184 9.44 11.32 -7.30
CA PRO A 184 9.07 10.01 -7.81
C PRO A 184 8.80 9.01 -6.68
N GLN A 185 7.94 8.04 -6.94
CA GLN A 185 7.52 7.03 -5.98
C GLN A 185 8.69 6.17 -5.50
N ILE A 186 8.58 5.65 -4.28
CA ILE A 186 9.63 4.83 -3.65
C ILE A 186 9.19 3.38 -3.41
N VAL A 187 7.92 3.09 -3.71
CA VAL A 187 7.32 1.76 -3.67
C VAL A 187 6.46 1.60 -4.91
N VAL A 188 6.68 0.52 -5.66
CA VAL A 188 5.93 0.23 -6.90
C VAL A 188 5.43 -1.21 -6.87
N GLN A 189 4.40 -1.50 -7.65
CA GLN A 189 3.93 -2.87 -7.82
C GLN A 189 4.93 -3.69 -8.63
N PHE A 190 5.39 -4.81 -8.06
CA PHE A 190 6.14 -5.83 -8.77
C PHE A 190 5.18 -6.72 -9.58
N LYS A 191 5.30 -6.66 -10.91
CA LYS A 191 4.44 -7.41 -11.85
C LYS A 191 5.28 -8.37 -12.68
N GLY A 192 5.59 -9.53 -12.10
CA GLY A 192 6.28 -10.61 -12.82
C GLY A 192 5.40 -11.23 -13.90
N VAL A 193 6.00 -11.75 -14.98
CA VAL A 193 5.28 -12.40 -16.11
C VAL A 193 4.25 -13.44 -15.64
N ASN A 194 4.56 -14.18 -14.57
CA ASN A 194 3.71 -15.24 -14.02
C ASN A 194 3.00 -14.83 -12.71
N ASP A 195 3.20 -13.60 -12.22
CA ASP A 195 2.64 -13.09 -10.96
C ASP A 195 1.34 -12.33 -11.24
N LYS A 196 0.23 -13.07 -11.29
CA LYS A 196 -1.10 -12.48 -11.56
C LYS A 196 -1.69 -11.89 -10.27
N SER A 197 -2.41 -10.79 -10.41
CA SER A 197 -3.20 -10.20 -9.31
C SER A 197 -4.28 -11.17 -8.82
N ASP A 198 -4.36 -11.35 -7.50
CA ASP A 198 -5.43 -12.09 -6.82
C ASP A 198 -6.76 -11.32 -6.77
N VAL A 199 -6.73 -10.00 -6.97
CA VAL A 199 -7.91 -9.12 -6.93
C VAL A 199 -8.46 -8.84 -8.32
N SER A 200 -7.58 -8.55 -9.28
CA SER A 200 -7.94 -8.20 -10.67
C SER A 200 -7.16 -9.04 -11.69
N PRO A 201 -7.44 -10.36 -11.82
CA PRO A 201 -6.69 -11.24 -12.70
C PRO A 201 -6.71 -10.78 -14.16
N GLY A 202 -5.52 -10.61 -14.75
CA GLY A 202 -5.36 -10.20 -16.15
C GLY A 202 -5.38 -8.69 -16.38
N TYR A 203 -5.60 -7.88 -15.34
CA TYR A 203 -5.37 -6.45 -15.43
C TYR A 203 -3.87 -6.16 -15.54
N VAL A 204 -3.47 -5.53 -16.65
CA VAL A 204 -2.10 -5.07 -16.88
C VAL A 204 -2.09 -3.56 -16.69
N GLY A 205 -2.01 -3.13 -15.42
CA GLY A 205 -1.82 -1.71 -15.09
C GLY A 205 -0.42 -1.22 -15.47
N GLY A 206 -0.20 0.09 -15.41
CA GLY A 206 1.13 0.67 -15.60
C GLY A 206 2.18 0.09 -14.63
N THR A 207 3.42 0.02 -15.09
CA THR A 207 4.60 -0.24 -14.26
C THR A 207 5.38 1.06 -14.13
N TYR A 208 5.66 1.47 -12.89
CA TYR A 208 6.48 2.64 -12.60
C TYR A 208 7.88 2.16 -12.22
N PRO A 209 8.94 2.65 -12.86
CA PRO A 209 10.30 2.26 -12.50
C PRO A 209 10.72 2.98 -11.22
N LEU A 210 11.36 2.23 -10.30
CA LEU A 210 12.18 2.80 -9.24
C LEU A 210 13.51 3.29 -9.81
N MET A 211 14.14 4.25 -9.13
CA MET A 211 15.51 4.66 -9.43
C MET A 211 16.49 3.54 -9.11
N ASN A 212 16.32 2.89 -7.95
CA ASN A 212 17.15 1.79 -7.46
C ASN A 212 16.27 0.66 -6.92
N SER A 213 15.80 -0.21 -7.83
CA SER A 213 14.99 -1.38 -7.50
C SER A 213 15.73 -2.37 -6.59
N THR A 214 15.13 -2.69 -5.44
CA THR A 214 15.67 -3.68 -4.51
C THR A 214 15.51 -5.10 -5.05
N LEU A 215 14.34 -5.42 -5.60
CA LEU A 215 14.08 -6.75 -6.15
C LEU A 215 15.01 -7.05 -7.33
N LEU A 216 15.24 -6.10 -8.24
CA LEU A 216 16.20 -6.27 -9.33
C LEU A 216 17.63 -6.47 -8.80
N PHE A 217 18.01 -5.72 -7.77
CA PHE A 217 19.32 -5.89 -7.12
C PHE A 217 19.49 -7.30 -6.52
N LEU A 218 18.43 -7.85 -5.94
CA LEU A 218 18.40 -9.22 -5.41
C LEU A 218 18.27 -10.30 -6.50
N GLY A 219 18.12 -9.92 -7.77
CA GLY A 219 18.06 -10.81 -8.91
C GLY A 219 16.65 -11.23 -9.32
N TYR A 220 15.61 -10.61 -8.78
CA TYR A 220 14.23 -10.77 -9.26
C TYR A 220 13.99 -9.80 -10.43
N ASP A 221 13.84 -10.33 -11.65
CA ASP A 221 13.55 -9.56 -12.85
C ASP A 221 12.10 -9.80 -13.25
N PRO A 222 11.23 -8.77 -13.23
CA PRO A 222 9.81 -8.94 -13.59
C PRO A 222 9.60 -9.44 -15.03
N ASN A 223 10.61 -9.34 -15.90
CA ASN A 223 10.58 -9.84 -17.27
C ASN A 223 11.11 -11.27 -17.43
N ASN A 224 11.70 -11.86 -16.39
CA ASN A 224 12.25 -13.20 -16.42
C ASN A 224 11.18 -14.24 -16.04
N SER A 225 10.77 -15.07 -16.99
CA SER A 225 9.78 -16.13 -16.75
C SER A 225 10.30 -17.29 -15.91
N ASN A 226 11.61 -17.34 -15.62
CA ASN A 226 12.24 -18.37 -14.79
C ASN A 226 12.41 -17.96 -13.32
N ASP A 227 11.97 -16.75 -12.94
CA ASP A 227 12.02 -16.34 -11.54
C ASP A 227 11.16 -17.30 -10.70
N PRO A 228 11.67 -17.72 -9.51
CA PRO A 228 10.96 -18.63 -8.65
C PRO A 228 9.66 -17.96 -8.19
N ILE A 229 8.53 -18.60 -8.54
CA ILE A 229 7.22 -18.40 -7.91
C ILE A 229 7.29 -19.15 -6.57
#